data_AF-A0A6L2PDC5-F1
#
_entry.id   AF-A0A6L2PDC5-F1
#
_cell.length_a   1.000
_cell.length_b   1.000
_cell.length_c   1.000
_cell.angle_alpha   90.00
_cell.angle_beta   90.00
_cell.angle_gamma   90.00
#
_symmetry.space_group_name_H-M   'P 1'
#
loop_
_entity.id
_entity.type
_entity.pdbx_description
1 polymer ?
#
loop_
_entity_poly.entity_id
_entity_poly.type
_entity_poly.pdbx_seq_one_letter_code
_entity_poly.pdbx_strand_id
1 'polypeptide(L)'
;SVQRKFRNEFAKKPPHVNNIRRCFEQFRETGGVCKRKSSGRPAVTEENVERIRQSFVRSPRKSIHPHSLELGIPKPTVHKVLHKKFKLHAYKIQLIHANKPKRKEFAQRMLETTDNDPNFMRNLMFSDDVTFHINGCLNRHN
;
A
#
# COMPACT_ATOMS: atom_id res chain seq x y z
N SER A 1 43.25 -16.47 30.89
CA SER A 1 42.68 -15.48 29.94
C SER A 1 41.18 -15.69 29.81
N VAL A 2 40.44 -14.70 29.31
CA VAL A 2 38.99 -14.80 29.06
C VAL A 2 38.65 -16.00 28.16
N GLN A 3 39.46 -16.25 27.12
CA GLN A 3 39.29 -17.40 26.23
C GLN A 3 39.40 -18.76 26.93
N ARG A 4 40.29 -18.88 27.93
CA ARG A 4 40.43 -20.12 28.73
C ARG A 4 39.18 -20.36 29.57
N LYS A 5 38.67 -19.33 30.27
CA LYS A 5 37.43 -19.43 31.05
C LYS A 5 36.24 -19.81 30.15
N PHE A 6 36.12 -19.17 28.99
CA PHE A 6 35.07 -19.47 28.01
C PHE A 6 35.12 -20.92 27.52
N ARG A 7 36.31 -21.46 27.23
CA ARG A 7 36.47 -22.87 26.86
C ARG A 7 36.01 -23.81 27.97
N ASN A 8 36.40 -23.51 29.22
CA ASN A 8 36.07 -24.36 30.37
C ASN A 8 34.57 -24.35 30.69
N GLU A 9 33.90 -23.20 30.51
CA GLU A 9 32.50 -23.03 30.87
C GLU A 9 31.54 -23.47 29.76
N PHE A 10 31.87 -23.19 28.49
CA PHE A 10 30.96 -23.42 27.36
C PHE A 10 31.39 -24.56 26.43
N ALA A 11 32.56 -25.17 26.65
CA ALA A 11 33.13 -26.23 25.81
C ALA A 11 33.15 -25.90 24.30
N LYS A 12 33.21 -24.60 23.95
CA LYS A 12 33.15 -24.09 22.57
C LYS A 12 34.44 -23.36 22.21
N LYS A 13 34.74 -23.28 20.90
CA LYS A 13 35.86 -22.47 20.40
C LYS A 13 35.63 -21.02 20.83
N PRO A 14 36.58 -20.39 21.55
CA PRO A 14 36.36 -19.06 22.08
C PRO A 14 36.45 -18.02 20.97
N PRO A 15 35.78 -16.87 21.12
CA PRO A 15 35.91 -15.74 20.21
C PRO A 15 37.36 -15.27 20.10
N HIS A 16 37.74 -14.68 18.96
CA HIS A 16 39.06 -14.08 18.77
C HIS A 16 39.32 -12.96 19.79
N VAL A 17 40.58 -12.82 20.23
CA VAL A 17 40.97 -11.86 21.30
C VAL A 17 40.53 -10.43 20.96
N ASN A 18 40.66 -10.02 19.70
CA ASN A 18 40.24 -8.69 19.24
C ASN A 18 38.73 -8.46 19.37
N ASN A 19 37.90 -9.48 19.16
CA ASN A 19 36.45 -9.36 19.35
C ASN A 19 36.10 -9.21 20.83
N ILE A 20 36.84 -9.89 21.72
CA ILE A 20 36.67 -9.77 23.17
C ILE A 20 37.08 -8.35 23.63
N ARG A 21 38.21 -7.82 23.15
CA ARG A 21 38.64 -6.45 23.45
C ARG A 21 37.63 -5.42 22.95
N ARG A 22 37.20 -5.52 21.68
CA ARG A 22 36.18 -4.62 21.10
C ARG A 22 34.86 -4.67 21.87
N CYS A 23 34.42 -5.86 22.27
CA CYS A 23 33.22 -6.05 23.09
C CYS A 23 33.36 -5.35 24.45
N PHE A 24 34.52 -5.51 25.11
CA PHE A 24 34.80 -4.88 26.40
C PHE A 24 34.89 -3.35 26.30
N GLU A 25 35.59 -2.82 25.30
CA GLU A 25 35.65 -1.39 25.02
C GLU A 25 34.25 -0.82 24.75
N GLN A 26 33.47 -1.49 23.91
CA GLN A 26 32.09 -1.10 23.63
C GLN A 26 31.22 -1.09 24.91
N PHE A 27 31.36 -2.10 25.76
CA PHE A 27 30.65 -2.16 27.03
C PHE A 27 31.07 -1.03 27.97
N ARG A 28 32.37 -0.72 28.05
CA ARG A 28 32.88 0.41 28.86
C ARG A 28 32.37 1.77 28.36
N GLU A 29 32.28 1.97 27.05
CA GLU A 29 31.82 3.23 26.46
C GLU A 29 30.30 3.42 26.53
N THR A 30 29.52 2.37 26.23
CA THR A 30 28.07 2.47 26.02
C THR A 30 27.22 1.76 27.05
N GLY A 31 27.82 1.08 28.03
CA GLY A 31 27.11 0.30 29.05
C GLY A 31 26.47 -0.99 28.51
N GLY A 32 26.75 -1.37 27.26
CA GLY A 32 26.13 -2.52 26.60
C GLY A 32 26.95 -3.06 25.43
N VAL A 33 26.60 -4.26 24.98
CA VAL A 33 27.29 -4.98 23.88
C VAL A 33 26.44 -5.01 22.59
N CYS A 34 25.26 -4.37 22.59
CA CYS A 34 24.33 -4.38 21.47
C CYS A 34 24.95 -3.74 20.22
N LYS A 35 24.71 -4.34 19.04
CA LYS A 35 25.18 -3.79 17.76
C LYS A 35 24.66 -2.36 17.57
N ARG A 36 25.56 -1.43 17.23
CA ARG A 36 25.20 -0.04 16.89
C ARG A 36 24.32 0.00 15.64
N LYS A 37 23.45 1.01 15.53
CA LYS A 37 22.62 1.23 14.34
C LYS A 37 23.52 1.38 13.12
N SER A 38 23.28 0.58 12.08
CA SER A 38 23.92 0.76 10.78
C SER A 38 23.20 1.85 10.00
N SER A 39 23.92 2.63 9.19
CA SER A 39 23.36 3.64 8.28
C SER A 39 22.35 3.06 7.28
N GLY A 40 22.42 1.75 7.00
CA GLY A 40 21.46 1.06 6.14
C GLY A 40 21.61 1.43 4.67
N ARG A 41 20.63 1.02 3.86
CA ARG A 41 20.61 1.34 2.42
C ARG A 41 20.24 2.82 2.23
N PRO A 42 20.94 3.57 1.36
CA PRO A 42 20.59 4.96 1.06
C PRO A 42 19.12 5.11 0.64
N ALA A 43 18.51 6.21 1.09
CA ALA A 43 17.18 6.58 0.67
C ALA A 43 17.18 7.04 -0.81
N VAL A 44 16.01 6.98 -1.45
CA VAL A 44 15.81 7.56 -2.78
C VAL A 44 15.91 9.08 -2.64
N THR A 45 16.62 9.74 -3.56
CA THR A 45 16.76 11.21 -3.58
C THR A 45 15.40 11.88 -3.74
N GLU A 46 15.24 13.06 -3.14
CA GLU A 46 13.96 13.77 -3.17
C GLU A 46 13.58 14.24 -4.57
N GLU A 47 14.58 14.59 -5.40
CA GLU A 47 14.38 14.86 -6.82
C GLU A 47 13.71 13.68 -7.56
N ASN A 48 14.19 12.45 -7.33
CA ASN A 48 13.61 11.27 -7.97
C ASN A 48 12.18 11.01 -7.50
N VAL A 49 11.89 11.32 -6.24
CA VAL A 49 10.56 11.19 -5.65
C VAL A 49 9.59 12.16 -6.33
N GLU A 50 10.00 13.41 -6.53
CA GLU A 50 9.18 14.40 -7.22
C GLU A 50 9.00 14.08 -8.70
N ARG A 51 10.05 13.62 -9.38
CA ARG A 51 9.94 13.14 -10.78
C ARG A 51 8.94 12.00 -10.93
N ILE A 52 8.95 11.03 -10.00
CA ILE A 52 7.95 9.96 -9.95
C ILE A 52 6.56 10.55 -9.74
N ARG A 53 6.40 11.48 -8.79
CA ARG A 53 5.11 12.11 -8.50
C ARG A 53 4.52 12.78 -9.74
N GLN A 54 5.29 13.62 -10.41
CA GLN A 54 4.86 14.35 -11.60
C GLN A 54 4.47 13.42 -12.75
N SER A 55 5.23 12.34 -12.96
CA SER A 55 4.93 11.33 -13.99
C SER A 55 3.55 10.68 -13.76
N PHE A 56 3.25 10.28 -12.52
CA PHE A 56 1.96 9.68 -12.16
C PHE A 56 0.80 10.68 -12.15
N VAL A 57 1.05 11.97 -11.86
CA VAL A 57 0.04 13.02 -12.02
C VAL A 57 -0.32 13.21 -13.50
N ARG A 58 0.68 13.20 -14.38
CA ARG A 58 0.49 13.32 -15.84
C ARG A 58 -0.27 12.14 -16.43
N SER A 59 -0.06 10.92 -15.92
CA SER A 59 -0.66 9.71 -16.50
C SER A 59 -1.01 8.66 -15.43
N PRO A 60 -2.06 8.90 -14.61
CA PRO A 60 -2.36 8.08 -13.44
C PRO A 60 -2.80 6.65 -13.77
N ARG A 61 -3.27 6.41 -15.00
CA ARG A 61 -3.77 5.09 -15.44
C ARG A 61 -2.68 4.17 -16.01
N LYS A 62 -1.51 4.71 -16.36
CA LYS A 62 -0.41 3.91 -16.90
C LYS A 62 0.18 3.03 -15.79
N SER A 63 0.70 1.86 -16.17
CA SER A 63 1.34 0.97 -15.22
C SER A 63 2.73 1.49 -14.80
N ILE A 64 3.29 0.88 -13.76
CA ILE A 64 4.59 1.27 -13.20
C ILE A 64 5.74 1.05 -14.20
N HIS A 65 5.62 0.06 -15.09
CA HIS A 65 6.71 -0.30 -16.00
C HIS A 65 7.01 0.79 -17.05
N PRO A 66 6.02 1.35 -17.76
CA PRO A 66 6.21 2.53 -18.61
C PRO A 66 6.84 3.71 -17.86
N HIS A 67 6.39 4.01 -16.64
CA HIS A 67 6.96 5.12 -15.85
C HIS A 67 8.43 4.86 -15.49
N SER A 68 8.77 3.62 -15.15
CA SER A 68 10.14 3.18 -14.88
C SER A 68 11.06 3.39 -16.08
N LEU A 69 10.59 3.05 -17.29
CA LEU A 69 11.33 3.27 -18.53
C LEU A 69 11.46 4.76 -18.86
N GLU A 70 10.36 5.53 -18.82
CA GLU A 70 10.34 6.98 -19.09
C GLU A 70 11.27 7.76 -18.15
N LEU A 71 11.39 7.34 -16.88
CA LEU A 71 12.20 8.03 -15.87
C LEU A 71 13.62 7.48 -15.75
N GLY A 72 13.94 6.34 -16.37
CA GLY A 72 15.20 5.62 -16.16
C GLY A 72 15.39 5.10 -14.72
N ILE A 73 14.31 4.99 -13.94
CA ILE A 73 14.34 4.56 -12.53
C ILE A 73 13.91 3.11 -12.45
N PRO A 74 14.61 2.23 -11.71
CA PRO A 74 14.20 0.83 -11.55
C PRO A 74 12.77 0.69 -11.01
N LYS A 75 11.98 -0.20 -11.63
CA LYS A 75 10.59 -0.51 -11.23
C LYS A 75 10.40 -0.74 -9.72
N PRO A 76 11.28 -1.46 -8.99
CA PRO A 76 11.13 -1.66 -7.55
C PRO A 76 11.22 -0.36 -6.76
N THR A 77 12.05 0.59 -7.22
CA THR A 77 12.20 1.91 -6.60
C THR A 77 10.94 2.74 -6.80
N VAL A 78 10.40 2.78 -8.02
CA VAL A 78 9.13 3.47 -8.32
C VAL A 78 8.00 2.90 -7.47
N HIS A 79 7.87 1.57 -7.42
CA HIS A 79 6.89 0.88 -6.59
C HIS A 79 7.07 1.21 -5.09
N LYS A 80 8.31 1.20 -4.58
CA LYS A 80 8.60 1.55 -3.18
C LYS A 80 8.19 2.99 -2.87
N VAL A 81 8.46 3.94 -3.75
CA VAL A 81 8.07 5.35 -3.57
C VAL A 81 6.55 5.47 -3.53
N LEU A 82 5.84 4.87 -4.49
CA LEU A 82 4.37 4.90 -4.53
C LEU A 82 3.73 4.35 -3.26
N HIS A 83 4.15 3.17 -2.80
CA HIS A 83 3.54 2.50 -1.65
C HIS A 83 4.03 3.03 -0.29
N LYS A 84 5.32 3.34 -0.15
CA LYS A 84 5.90 3.71 1.16
C LYS A 84 5.92 5.22 1.40
N LYS A 85 6.09 6.04 0.37
CA LYS A 85 6.05 7.51 0.51
C LYS A 85 4.64 8.06 0.23
N PHE A 86 4.02 7.70 -0.90
CA PHE A 86 2.72 8.27 -1.29
C PHE A 86 1.50 7.49 -0.81
N LYS A 87 1.68 6.27 -0.29
CA LYS A 87 0.59 5.38 0.15
C LYS A 87 -0.47 5.14 -0.93
N LEU A 88 -0.05 5.15 -2.20
CA LEU A 88 -0.91 4.83 -3.33
C LEU A 88 -0.97 3.31 -3.52
N HIS A 89 -2.17 2.81 -3.76
CA HIS A 89 -2.43 1.40 -4.04
C HIS A 89 -3.10 1.27 -5.40
N ALA A 90 -2.76 0.20 -6.13
CA ALA A 90 -3.44 -0.10 -7.38
C ALA A 90 -4.92 -0.37 -7.08
N TYR A 91 -5.80 0.49 -7.61
CA TYR A 91 -7.23 0.33 -7.48
C TYR A 91 -7.82 -0.26 -8.77
N LYS A 92 -8.56 -1.36 -8.65
CA LYS A 92 -9.30 -1.94 -9.78
C LYS A 92 -10.60 -1.15 -9.95
N ILE A 93 -10.64 -0.25 -10.93
CA ILE A 93 -11.87 0.44 -11.31
C ILE A 93 -12.84 -0.59 -11.87
N GLN A 94 -13.95 -0.83 -11.17
CA GLN A 94 -15.08 -1.59 -11.70
C GLN A 94 -16.02 -0.58 -12.37
N LEU A 95 -16.05 -0.59 -13.70
CA LEU A 95 -16.90 0.30 -14.48
C LEU A 95 -18.31 -0.31 -14.54
N ILE A 96 -19.03 -0.30 -13.41
CA ILE A 96 -20.24 -1.12 -13.25
C ILE A 96 -21.40 -0.53 -14.08
N HIS A 97 -21.54 0.79 -14.20
CA HIS A 97 -22.45 1.41 -15.16
C HIS A 97 -21.95 2.82 -15.50
N ALA A 98 -21.85 3.18 -16.77
CA ALA A 98 -21.59 4.56 -17.15
C ALA A 98 -22.72 5.45 -16.60
N ASN A 99 -22.37 6.50 -15.85
CA ASN A 99 -23.34 7.39 -15.26
C ASN A 99 -24.03 8.20 -16.38
N LYS A 100 -25.18 7.71 -16.85
CA LYS A 100 -25.94 8.36 -17.91
C LYS A 100 -26.52 9.67 -17.33
N PRO A 101 -26.48 10.81 -18.05
CA PRO A 101 -26.97 12.10 -17.55
C PRO A 101 -28.42 12.02 -17.02
N LYS A 102 -29.25 11.19 -17.66
CA LYS A 102 -30.63 10.88 -17.24
C LYS A 102 -30.75 10.31 -15.82
N ARG A 103 -29.74 9.61 -15.29
CA ARG A 103 -29.75 9.10 -13.90
C ARG A 103 -29.60 10.22 -12.89
N LYS A 104 -28.78 11.24 -13.18
CA LYS A 104 -28.60 12.40 -12.30
C LYS A 104 -29.89 13.23 -12.25
N GLU A 105 -30.47 13.50 -13.42
CA GLU A 105 -31.75 14.21 -13.52
C GLU A 105 -32.87 13.45 -12.77
N PHE A 106 -32.94 12.13 -12.94
CA PHE A 106 -33.88 11.30 -12.21
C PHE A 106 -33.67 11.39 -10.69
N ALA A 107 -32.43 11.27 -10.22
CA ALA A 107 -32.11 11.33 -8.78
C ALA A 107 -32.45 12.69 -8.18
N GLN A 108 -32.13 13.78 -8.89
CA GLN A 108 -32.44 15.14 -8.44
C GLN A 108 -33.96 15.37 -8.35
N ARG A 109 -34.71 14.95 -9.37
CA ARG A 109 -36.16 15.02 -9.36
C ARG A 109 -36.77 14.21 -8.20
N MET A 110 -36.28 13.00 -7.96
CA MET A 110 -36.75 12.17 -6.84
C MET A 110 -36.48 12.82 -5.48
N LEU A 111 -35.34 13.52 -5.34
CA LEU A 111 -34.99 14.26 -4.14
C LEU A 111 -35.98 15.42 -3.92
N GLU A 112 -36.19 16.24 -4.95
CA GLU A 112 -37.13 17.37 -4.90
C GLU A 112 -38.57 16.91 -4.60
N THR A 113 -39.02 15.81 -5.19
CA THR A 113 -40.36 15.27 -4.91
C THR A 113 -40.49 14.78 -3.46
N THR A 114 -39.43 14.20 -2.90
CA THR A 114 -39.43 13.72 -1.51
C THR A 114 -39.47 14.88 -0.50
N ASP A 115 -38.77 15.98 -0.79
CA ASP A 115 -38.76 17.17 0.06
C ASP A 115 -40.11 17.91 0.03
N ASN A 116 -40.79 17.91 -1.12
CA ASN A 116 -42.06 18.61 -1.30
C ASN A 116 -43.28 17.82 -0.80
N ASP A 117 -43.25 16.48 -0.85
CA ASP A 117 -44.34 15.63 -0.36
C ASP A 117 -43.82 14.60 0.67
N PRO A 118 -44.09 14.82 1.97
CA PRO A 118 -43.69 13.91 3.04
C PRO A 118 -44.26 12.49 2.93
N ASN A 119 -45.35 12.29 2.18
CA ASN A 119 -45.98 10.98 1.99
C ASN A 119 -45.55 10.29 0.69
N PHE A 120 -44.77 10.95 -0.18
CA PHE A 120 -44.36 10.42 -1.47
C PHE A 120 -43.70 9.03 -1.35
N MET A 121 -42.77 8.88 -0.41
CA MET A 121 -42.07 7.61 -0.16
C MET A 121 -42.99 6.49 0.34
N ARG A 122 -44.10 6.83 1.02
CA ARG A 122 -45.09 5.84 1.48
C ARG A 122 -45.98 5.33 0.34
N ASN A 123 -46.14 6.14 -0.71
CA ASN A 123 -46.97 5.83 -1.87
C ASN A 123 -46.15 5.25 -3.05
N LEU A 124 -44.83 5.26 -2.93
CA LEU A 124 -43.92 4.78 -3.96
C LEU A 124 -43.80 3.25 -3.91
N MET A 125 -44.19 2.59 -5.00
CA MET A 125 -43.99 1.15 -5.18
C MET A 125 -43.03 0.87 -6.34
N PHE A 126 -42.11 -0.05 -6.13
CA PHE A 126 -41.18 -0.55 -7.15
C PHE A 126 -41.50 -2.00 -7.47
N SER A 127 -41.51 -2.33 -8.76
CA SER A 127 -41.51 -3.70 -9.28
C SER A 127 -40.33 -3.86 -10.22
N ASP A 128 -39.71 -5.03 -10.21
CA ASP A 128 -38.64 -5.40 -11.15
C ASP A 128 -38.93 -6.80 -11.69
N ASP A 129 -38.62 -7.01 -12.97
CA ASP A 129 -38.81 -8.29 -13.64
C ASP A 129 -37.47 -9.03 -13.70
N VAL A 130 -37.41 -10.23 -13.14
CA VAL A 130 -36.23 -11.08 -13.22
C VAL A 130 -36.44 -12.15 -14.29
N THR A 131 -35.49 -12.28 -15.21
CA THR A 131 -35.46 -13.39 -16.15
C THR A 131 -34.85 -14.62 -15.48
N PHE A 132 -35.66 -15.66 -15.27
CA PHE A 132 -35.18 -16.96 -14.77
C PHE A 132 -34.77 -17.85 -15.94
N HIS A 133 -33.69 -18.60 -15.78
CA HIS A 133 -33.25 -19.59 -16.78
C HIS A 133 -33.60 -20.99 -16.26
N ILE A 134 -34.17 -21.82 -17.15
CA ILE A 134 -34.68 -23.17 -16.81
C ILE A 134 -33.56 -24.10 -16.28
N ASN A 135 -32.29 -23.77 -16.53
CA ASN A 135 -31.12 -24.55 -16.11
C ASN A 135 -30.65 -24.28 -14.67
N GLY A 136 -31.44 -23.61 -13.83
CA GLY A 136 -31.14 -23.43 -12.40
C GLY A 136 -30.04 -22.41 -12.07
N CYS A 137 -29.51 -21.69 -13.07
CA CYS A 137 -28.62 -20.55 -12.82
C CYS A 137 -29.44 -19.35 -12.33
N LEU A 138 -29.55 -19.20 -11.01
CA LEU A 138 -30.08 -17.99 -10.39
C LEU A 138 -29.11 -16.82 -10.58
N ASN A 139 -29.65 -15.70 -11.07
CA ASN A 139 -28.89 -14.47 -11.24
C ASN A 139 -28.65 -13.86 -9.85
N ARG A 140 -27.45 -14.07 -9.29
CA ARG A 140 -27.07 -13.70 -7.90
C ARG A 140 -26.93 -12.19 -7.65
N HIS A 141 -27.34 -11.35 -8.59
CA HIS A 141 -27.07 -9.90 -8.59
C HIS A 141 -28.33 -9.03 -8.45
N ASN A 142 -29.45 -9.63 -8.05
CA ASN A 142 -30.50 -8.90 -7.32
C ASN A 142 -30.40 -9.25 -5.84
#